data_AF-A0A6G3WLU0-F1
#
_entry.id   AF-A0A6G3WLU0-F1
#
_cell.length_a   1.000
_cell.length_b   1.000
_cell.length_c   1.000
_cell.angle_alpha   90.00
_cell.angle_beta   90.00
_cell.angle_gamma   90.00
#
_symmetry.space_group_name_H-M   'P 1'
#
loop_
_entity.id
_entity.type
_entity.pdbx_description
1 polymer ?
#
loop_
_entity_poly.entity_id
_entity_poly.type
_entity_poly.pdbx_seq_one_letter_code
_entity_poly.pdbx_strand_id
1 'polypeptide(L)'
;RPARTVVLREDTADLLGRLGCRELDRVGLRWAGWRSMRRKQLVRNVPLSGGRRDEGEAPLPGLLPAPLHVPQHALSGALRAAVDKAPLVQRVPMSRIDTLEQDPDGITVHTREPGSTWWRGSYLVGCDGARSTVRKLLDIRFPGRTAVERHAVAALRAELPWPDEAVSHRQPPWRTGGAEVSARPLPDGVWRLDWLLPPRGELVTPEALITRIRDTLAGWCGETPAYELLDTGVHTLHHRLARRWRKQRAF
;
A
#
# COMPACT_ATOMS: atom_id res chain seq x y z
N ARG A 1 4.34 -4.08 -10.09
CA ARG A 1 4.48 -5.25 -9.20
C ARG A 1 3.14 -5.49 -8.50
N PRO A 2 2.51 -6.65 -8.71
CA PRO A 2 1.22 -6.98 -8.12
C PRO A 2 1.24 -6.98 -6.59
N ALA A 3 2.38 -7.31 -5.96
CA ALA A 3 2.45 -7.36 -4.50
C ALA A 3 2.26 -6.02 -3.80
N ARG A 4 2.33 -4.87 -4.49
CA ARG A 4 2.09 -3.57 -3.84
C ARG A 4 0.64 -3.16 -4.03
N THR A 5 -0.02 -2.92 -2.90
CA THR A 5 -1.44 -2.59 -2.83
C THR A 5 -1.63 -1.46 -1.85
N VAL A 6 -2.76 -0.76 -1.95
CA VAL A 6 -3.11 0.34 -1.05
C VAL A 6 -4.52 0.08 -0.54
N VAL A 7 -4.72 0.28 0.76
CA VAL A 7 -6.04 0.29 1.39
C VAL A 7 -6.40 1.74 1.63
N LEU A 8 -7.44 2.21 0.96
CA LEU A 8 -7.92 3.58 1.00
C LEU A 8 -9.14 3.63 1.91
N ARG A 9 -9.13 4.57 2.86
CA ARG A 9 -10.33 4.91 3.62
C ARG A 9 -11.35 5.60 2.71
N GLU A 10 -12.60 5.62 3.14
CA GLU A 10 -13.73 6.21 2.42
C GLU A 10 -13.43 7.62 1.90
N ASP A 11 -12.97 8.50 2.78
CA ASP A 11 -12.60 9.89 2.45
C ASP A 11 -11.60 9.99 1.29
N THR A 12 -10.62 9.10 1.27
CA THR A 12 -9.57 9.03 0.27
C THR A 12 -10.09 8.42 -1.02
N ALA A 13 -10.95 7.40 -0.94
CA ALA A 13 -11.61 6.81 -2.10
C ALA A 13 -12.55 7.82 -2.78
N ASP A 14 -13.30 8.60 -2.01
CA ASP A 14 -14.18 9.66 -2.52
C ASP A 14 -13.40 10.77 -3.23
N LEU A 15 -12.23 11.14 -2.69
CA LEU A 15 -11.33 12.07 -3.35
C LEU A 15 -10.90 11.56 -4.73
N LEU A 16 -10.61 10.27 -4.89
CA LEU A 16 -10.27 9.69 -6.20
C LEU A 16 -11.45 9.80 -7.18
N GLY A 17 -12.68 9.63 -6.70
CA GLY A 17 -13.87 9.84 -7.51
C GLY A 17 -14.01 11.28 -8.02
N ARG A 18 -13.57 12.27 -7.23
CA ARG A 18 -13.51 13.70 -7.63
C ARG A 18 -12.38 14.01 -8.60
N LEU A 19 -11.27 13.26 -8.52
CA LEU A 19 -10.15 13.34 -9.46
C LEU A 19 -10.41 12.61 -10.79
N GLY A 20 -11.60 12.02 -10.96
CA GLY A 20 -11.99 11.31 -12.18
C GLY A 20 -11.48 9.87 -12.27
N CYS A 21 -11.04 9.28 -11.14
CA CYS A 21 -10.51 7.92 -11.06
C CYS A 21 -11.55 6.89 -10.56
N ARG A 22 -12.82 7.03 -10.96
CA ARG A 22 -13.94 6.18 -10.48
C ARG A 22 -13.83 4.72 -10.93
N GLU A 23 -13.06 4.45 -11.98
CA GLU A 23 -12.78 3.09 -12.46
C GLU A 23 -12.07 2.23 -11.41
N LEU A 24 -11.43 2.84 -10.41
CA LEU A 24 -10.77 2.13 -9.32
C LEU A 24 -11.74 1.37 -8.41
N ASP A 25 -13.02 1.75 -8.34
CA ASP A 25 -14.03 0.96 -7.62
C ASP A 25 -14.30 -0.38 -8.33
N ARG A 26 -14.06 -0.49 -9.64
CA ARG A 26 -14.21 -1.76 -10.40
C ARG A 26 -12.96 -2.63 -10.34
N VAL A 27 -11.79 -2.01 -10.21
CA VAL A 27 -10.48 -2.68 -10.20
C VAL A 27 -9.98 -2.94 -8.77
N GLY A 28 -10.65 -2.37 -7.77
CA GLY A 28 -10.44 -2.62 -6.36
C GLY A 28 -11.52 -3.50 -5.76
N LEU A 29 -11.32 -3.85 -4.49
CA LEU A 29 -12.29 -4.57 -3.70
C LEU A 29 -12.62 -3.77 -2.44
N ARG A 30 -13.91 -3.65 -2.13
CA ARG A 30 -14.37 -3.18 -0.82
C ARG A 30 -14.56 -4.38 0.09
N TRP A 31 -13.93 -4.33 1.26
CA TRP A 31 -13.99 -5.45 2.20
C TRP A 31 -15.40 -5.62 2.78
N ALA A 32 -15.85 -6.88 2.88
CA ALA A 32 -17.10 -7.24 3.55
C ALA A 32 -16.98 -7.16 5.08
N GLY A 33 -15.77 -7.36 5.60
CA GLY A 33 -15.54 -7.35 7.04
C GLY A 33 -14.06 -7.37 7.42
N TRP A 34 -13.83 -7.24 8.73
CA TRP A 34 -12.53 -7.39 9.36
C TRP A 34 -12.58 -8.43 10.48
N ARG A 35 -11.78 -9.47 10.31
CA ARG A 35 -11.66 -10.60 11.23
C ARG A 35 -10.36 -10.51 12.01
N SER A 36 -10.44 -10.64 13.33
CA SER A 36 -9.29 -10.74 14.22
C SER A 36 -9.29 -12.09 14.91
N MET A 37 -8.24 -12.87 14.67
CA MET A 37 -8.05 -14.19 15.26
C MET A 37 -6.84 -14.21 16.18
N ARG A 38 -6.90 -15.07 17.20
CA ARG A 38 -5.75 -15.38 18.05
C ARG A 38 -5.68 -16.89 18.29
N ARG A 39 -4.54 -17.51 17.98
CA ARG A 39 -4.39 -18.98 18.03
C ARG A 39 -5.47 -19.68 17.21
N LYS A 40 -6.43 -20.35 17.84
CA LYS A 40 -7.55 -21.03 17.16
C LYS A 40 -8.89 -20.33 17.35
N GLN A 41 -8.90 -19.14 17.97
CA GLN A 41 -10.12 -18.46 18.38
C GLN A 41 -10.36 -17.20 17.54
N LEU A 42 -11.61 -17.03 17.11
CA LEU A 42 -12.13 -15.76 16.63
C LEU A 42 -12.27 -14.81 17.81
N VAL A 43 -11.49 -13.73 17.83
CA VAL A 43 -11.54 -12.72 18.90
C VAL A 43 -12.58 -11.65 18.58
N ARG A 44 -12.63 -11.23 17.31
CA ARG A 44 -13.56 -10.19 16.85
C ARG A 44 -13.86 -10.38 15.37
N ASN A 45 -15.12 -10.18 14.99
CA ASN A 45 -15.52 -9.98 13.61
C ASN A 45 -16.27 -8.64 13.50
N VAL A 46 -15.87 -7.78 12.59
CA VAL A 46 -16.50 -6.48 12.33
C VAL A 46 -17.01 -6.47 10.90
N PRO A 47 -18.33 -6.56 10.68
CA PRO A 47 -18.91 -6.37 9.35
C PRO A 47 -18.74 -4.90 8.90
N LEU A 48 -18.54 -4.68 7.60
CA LEU A 48 -18.35 -3.37 7.00
C LEU A 48 -19.45 -3.08 5.97
N SER A 49 -19.89 -1.83 5.86
CA SER A 49 -20.85 -1.40 4.84
C SER A 49 -20.13 -1.21 3.51
N GLY A 50 -20.50 -1.99 2.49
CA GLY A 50 -19.96 -1.86 1.14
C GLY A 50 -19.13 -3.04 0.63
N GLY A 51 -19.03 -4.16 1.37
CA GLY A 51 -18.71 -5.44 0.74
C GLY A 51 -19.69 -5.75 -0.39
N ARG A 52 -19.37 -6.70 -1.28
CA ARG A 52 -20.26 -7.16 -2.37
C ARG A 52 -21.64 -7.53 -1.78
N ARG A 53 -22.54 -6.55 -1.74
CA ARG A 53 -23.95 -6.72 -1.45
C ARG A 53 -24.64 -6.81 -2.79
N ASP A 54 -25.65 -7.64 -2.88
CA ASP A 54 -26.48 -7.69 -4.07
C ASP A 54 -27.03 -6.30 -4.39
N GLU A 55 -27.05 -5.94 -5.67
CA GLU A 55 -27.58 -4.66 -6.15
C GLU A 55 -29.03 -4.50 -5.65
N GLY A 56 -29.26 -3.58 -4.71
CA GLY A 56 -30.59 -3.30 -4.15
C GLY A 56 -30.68 -3.30 -2.62
N GLU A 57 -29.69 -3.82 -1.90
CA GLU A 57 -29.69 -3.74 -0.43
C GLU A 57 -29.21 -2.38 0.08
N ALA A 58 -30.09 -1.67 0.79
CA ALA A 58 -29.71 -0.45 1.49
C ALA A 58 -28.58 -0.73 2.52
N PRO A 59 -27.64 0.21 2.73
CA PRO A 59 -26.63 0.09 3.77
C PRO A 59 -27.30 -0.19 5.12
N LEU A 60 -26.79 -1.19 5.86
CA LEU A 60 -27.30 -1.44 7.22
C LEU A 60 -26.91 -0.24 8.10
N PRO A 61 -27.87 0.41 8.78
CA PRO A 61 -27.56 1.53 9.66
C PRO A 61 -26.57 1.10 10.75
N GLY A 62 -25.56 1.94 11.01
CA GLY A 62 -24.60 1.74 12.09
C GLY A 62 -23.36 0.89 11.76
N LEU A 63 -23.18 0.44 10.51
CA LEU A 63 -21.93 -0.20 10.08
C LEU A 63 -20.85 0.82 9.74
N LEU A 64 -19.59 0.40 9.89
CA LEU A 64 -18.44 1.19 9.48
C LEU A 64 -18.22 1.07 7.95
N PRO A 65 -17.82 2.15 7.27
CA PRO A 65 -17.58 2.15 5.83
C PRO A 65 -16.44 1.20 5.44
N ALA A 66 -16.68 0.40 4.40
CA ALA A 66 -15.68 -0.51 3.86
C ALA A 66 -14.56 0.27 3.15
N PRO A 67 -13.28 0.03 3.48
CA PRO A 67 -12.19 0.62 2.75
C PRO A 67 -12.10 0.02 1.34
N LEU A 68 -11.56 0.79 0.41
CA LEU A 68 -11.26 0.33 -0.95
C LEU A 68 -9.83 -0.18 -1.01
N HIS A 69 -9.63 -1.46 -1.27
CA HIS A 69 -8.32 -2.08 -1.42
C HIS A 69 -8.02 -2.28 -2.92
N VAL A 70 -6.98 -1.59 -3.40
CA VAL A 70 -6.60 -1.57 -4.82
C VAL A 70 -5.14 -1.99 -5.01
N PRO A 71 -4.79 -2.59 -6.16
CA PRO A 71 -3.40 -2.68 -6.60
C PRO A 71 -2.79 -1.27 -6.77
N GLN A 72 -1.60 -1.02 -6.21
CA GLN A 72 -0.97 0.30 -6.25
C GLN A 72 -0.67 0.76 -7.69
N HIS A 73 -0.36 -0.18 -8.59
CA HIS A 73 -0.09 0.13 -9.97
C HIS A 73 -1.35 0.63 -10.71
N ALA A 74 -2.53 0.07 -10.40
CA ALA A 74 -3.81 0.54 -10.94
C ALA A 74 -4.11 1.96 -10.45
N LEU A 75 -3.98 2.22 -9.15
CA LEU A 75 -4.11 3.56 -8.56
C LEU A 75 -3.15 4.57 -9.22
N SER A 76 -1.88 4.19 -9.39
CA SER A 76 -0.88 5.07 -9.99
C SER A 76 -1.15 5.32 -11.48
N GLY A 77 -1.68 4.33 -12.20
CA GLY A 77 -2.10 4.46 -13.60
C GLY A 77 -3.28 5.41 -13.75
N ALA A 78 -4.33 5.22 -12.95
CA ALA A 78 -5.50 6.08 -12.89
C ALA A 78 -5.14 7.55 -12.62
N LEU A 79 -4.33 7.80 -11.59
CA LEU A 79 -3.88 9.16 -11.25
C LEU A 79 -3.04 9.80 -12.35
N ARG A 80 -2.20 9.03 -13.05
CA ARG A 80 -1.45 9.54 -14.21
C ARG A 80 -2.38 9.87 -15.37
N ALA A 81 -3.36 9.03 -15.65
CA ALA A 81 -4.35 9.29 -16.69
C ALA A 81 -5.19 10.53 -16.38
N ALA A 82 -5.50 10.77 -15.10
CA ALA A 82 -6.16 12.01 -14.66
C ALA A 82 -5.27 13.23 -14.87
N VAL A 83 -3.98 13.14 -14.50
CA VAL A 83 -2.99 14.20 -14.74
C VAL A 83 -2.83 14.50 -16.23
N ASP A 84 -2.75 13.47 -17.09
CA ASP A 84 -2.56 13.65 -18.54
C ASP A 84 -3.77 14.34 -19.21
N LYS A 85 -4.94 14.37 -18.55
CA LYS A 85 -6.14 15.11 -18.99
C LYS A 85 -6.24 16.53 -18.43
N ALA A 86 -5.40 16.88 -17.46
CA ALA A 86 -5.45 18.18 -16.79
C ALA A 86 -4.65 19.22 -17.60
N PRO A 87 -5.30 20.24 -18.21
CA PRO A 87 -4.63 21.18 -19.11
C PRO A 87 -3.60 22.08 -18.40
N LEU A 88 -3.67 22.18 -17.07
CA LEU A 88 -2.78 22.98 -16.25
C LEU A 88 -1.56 22.20 -15.73
N VAL A 89 -1.44 20.92 -16.08
CA VAL A 89 -0.36 20.06 -15.56
C VAL A 89 0.52 19.58 -16.71
N GLN A 90 1.79 19.97 -16.66
CA GLN A 90 2.82 19.41 -17.55
C GLN A 90 3.55 18.27 -16.82
N ARG A 91 3.51 17.07 -17.40
CA ARG A 91 4.27 15.92 -16.90
C ARG A 91 5.57 15.76 -17.69
N VAL A 92 6.69 15.77 -16.98
CA VAL A 92 8.02 15.56 -17.56
C VAL A 92 8.63 14.29 -16.96
N PRO A 93 8.34 13.10 -17.53
CA PRO A 93 8.88 11.85 -17.00
C PRO A 93 10.40 11.79 -17.18
N MET A 94 11.03 10.90 -16.43
CA MET A 94 12.49 10.68 -16.43
C MET A 94 13.33 11.87 -15.95
N SER A 95 12.73 12.96 -15.46
CA SER A 95 13.44 14.13 -14.93
C SER A 95 13.82 13.98 -13.46
N ARG A 96 15.07 13.58 -13.20
CA ARG A 96 15.63 13.50 -11.85
C ARG A 96 16.23 14.84 -11.42
N ILE A 97 15.71 15.41 -10.34
CA ILE A 97 16.28 16.59 -9.67
C ILE A 97 17.60 16.24 -8.99
N ASP A 98 18.58 17.13 -9.07
CA ASP A 98 19.85 17.04 -8.35
C ASP A 98 20.32 18.36 -7.72
N THR A 99 19.86 19.50 -8.22
CA THR A 99 20.18 20.83 -7.68
C THR A 99 18.92 21.65 -7.48
N LEU A 100 18.93 22.49 -6.44
CA LEU A 100 17.83 23.37 -6.05
C LEU A 100 18.39 24.65 -5.43
N GLU A 101 17.88 25.79 -5.91
CA GLU A 101 18.23 27.13 -5.43
C GLU A 101 16.96 27.95 -5.20
N GLN A 102 16.95 28.79 -4.17
CA GLN A 102 15.79 29.58 -3.78
C GLN A 102 16.19 31.04 -3.59
N ASP A 103 15.30 31.94 -3.99
CA ASP A 103 15.43 33.38 -3.78
C ASP A 103 14.07 33.98 -3.33
N PRO A 104 13.99 35.29 -3.04
CA PRO A 104 12.75 35.92 -2.62
C PRO A 104 11.62 35.84 -3.63
N ASP A 105 11.86 35.55 -4.92
CA ASP A 105 10.86 35.57 -5.99
C ASP A 105 10.46 34.18 -6.48
N GLY A 106 11.26 33.15 -6.20
CA GLY A 106 10.97 31.79 -6.67
C GLY A 106 11.97 30.72 -6.27
N ILE A 107 11.84 29.58 -6.94
CA ILE A 107 12.70 28.42 -6.80
C ILE A 107 13.13 27.93 -8.18
N THR A 108 14.42 27.63 -8.29
CA THR A 108 15.06 27.13 -9.49
C THR A 108 15.53 25.70 -9.24
N VAL A 109 15.16 24.75 -10.09
CA VAL A 109 15.57 23.35 -9.98
C VAL A 109 16.26 22.86 -11.25
N HIS A 110 17.31 22.08 -11.08
CA HIS A 110 18.01 21.41 -12.17
C HIS A 110 17.58 19.95 -12.26
N THR A 111 17.39 19.44 -13.47
CA THR A 111 17.10 18.03 -13.76
C THR A 111 18.08 17.48 -14.79
N ARG A 112 18.54 16.22 -14.65
CA ARG A 112 19.62 15.64 -15.50
C ARG A 112 19.21 14.70 -16.62
N GLU A 113 18.11 13.97 -16.47
CA GLU A 113 17.72 12.87 -17.37
C GLU A 113 16.38 13.23 -18.04
N PRO A 114 16.14 12.87 -19.32
CA PRO A 114 17.09 12.40 -20.34
C PRO A 114 18.00 13.53 -20.89
N GLY A 115 17.79 14.77 -20.47
CA GLY A 115 18.63 15.92 -20.79
C GLY A 115 18.68 16.89 -19.62
N SER A 116 19.81 17.62 -19.51
CA SER A 116 19.98 18.65 -18.50
C SER A 116 19.12 19.87 -18.82
N THR A 117 18.35 20.33 -17.84
CA THR A 117 17.60 21.59 -17.96
C THR A 117 17.32 22.22 -16.60
N TRP A 118 16.97 23.50 -16.63
CA TRP A 118 16.61 24.31 -15.48
C TRP A 118 15.15 24.73 -15.54
N TRP A 119 14.44 24.56 -14.43
CA TRP A 119 13.05 24.97 -14.28
C TRP A 119 12.96 26.08 -13.24
N ARG A 120 12.13 27.08 -13.52
CA ARG A 120 11.81 28.17 -12.59
C ARG A 120 10.34 28.12 -12.23
N GLY A 121 10.02 28.22 -10.94
CA GLY A 121 8.64 28.28 -10.45
C GLY A 121 8.54 29.07 -9.14
N SER A 122 7.31 29.33 -8.69
CA SER A 122 7.07 30.04 -7.43
C SER A 122 7.30 29.17 -6.19
N TYR A 123 7.06 27.86 -6.33
CA TYR A 123 7.13 26.85 -5.27
C TYR A 123 7.55 25.48 -5.82
N LEU A 124 8.07 24.63 -4.93
CA LEU A 124 8.35 23.21 -5.21
C LEU A 124 7.73 22.35 -4.12
N VAL A 125 7.17 21.19 -4.50
CA VAL A 125 6.68 20.18 -3.56
C VAL A 125 7.42 18.86 -3.79
N GLY A 126 8.12 18.37 -2.77
CA GLY A 126 8.88 17.12 -2.82
C GLY A 126 8.03 15.87 -2.63
N CYS A 127 7.46 15.35 -3.72
CA CYS A 127 6.68 14.09 -3.73
C CYS A 127 7.52 12.85 -4.15
N ASP A 128 8.81 12.84 -3.87
CA ASP A 128 9.83 11.91 -4.40
C ASP A 128 10.19 10.74 -3.44
N GLY A 129 9.30 10.44 -2.49
CA GLY A 129 9.32 9.22 -1.68
C GLY A 129 10.32 9.19 -0.53
N ALA A 130 10.48 8.03 0.13
CA ALA A 130 11.22 7.91 1.39
C ALA A 130 12.69 8.36 1.30
N ARG A 131 13.32 8.21 0.13
CA ARG A 131 14.71 8.61 -0.15
C ARG A 131 14.84 10.01 -0.76
N SER A 132 13.77 10.82 -0.66
CA SER A 132 13.62 12.17 -1.21
C SER A 132 14.94 12.92 -1.38
N THR A 133 15.24 13.28 -2.62
CA THR A 133 16.32 14.17 -3.01
C THR A 133 16.00 15.60 -2.60
N VAL A 134 14.76 16.06 -2.81
CA VAL A 134 14.34 17.44 -2.43
C VAL A 134 14.60 17.69 -0.95
N ARG A 135 14.16 16.78 -0.07
CA ARG A 135 14.40 16.90 1.38
C ARG A 135 15.89 16.99 1.74
N LYS A 136 16.75 16.23 1.03
CA LYS A 136 18.21 16.23 1.26
C LYS A 136 18.84 17.55 0.79
N LEU A 137 18.46 18.05 -0.39
CA LEU A 137 18.93 19.34 -0.90
C LEU A 137 18.52 20.51 -0.01
N LEU A 138 17.35 20.41 0.62
CA LEU A 138 16.89 21.38 1.62
C LEU A 138 17.56 21.22 3.00
N ASP A 139 18.46 20.23 3.18
CA ASP A 139 19.04 19.85 4.47
C ASP A 139 17.98 19.66 5.58
N ILE A 140 16.83 19.07 5.23
CA ILE A 140 15.78 18.77 6.20
C ILE A 140 16.08 17.42 6.83
N ARG A 141 16.37 17.46 8.14
CA ARG A 141 16.62 16.26 8.94
C ARG A 141 15.40 15.33 8.96
N PHE A 142 15.67 14.02 8.87
CA PHE A 142 14.66 12.96 8.82
C PHE A 142 14.88 11.93 9.95
N PRO A 143 14.75 12.34 11.23
CA PRO A 143 14.97 11.47 12.37
C PRO A 143 13.92 10.37 12.48
N GLY A 144 14.26 9.34 13.26
CA GLY A 144 13.37 8.27 13.63
C GLY A 144 14.07 6.92 13.72
N ARG A 145 13.27 5.86 13.89
CA ARG A 145 13.76 4.49 14.08
C ARG A 145 13.83 3.77 12.74
N THR A 146 14.93 3.07 12.52
CA THR A 146 15.14 2.25 11.32
C THR A 146 14.84 0.79 11.62
N ALA A 147 14.28 0.07 10.64
CA ALA A 147 14.02 -1.37 10.75
C ALA A 147 13.20 -1.74 11.99
N VAL A 148 12.09 -1.02 12.19
CA VAL A 148 11.17 -1.25 13.31
C VAL A 148 10.45 -2.58 13.13
N GLU A 149 10.04 -2.87 11.90
CA GLU A 149 9.38 -4.11 11.52
C GLU A 149 9.91 -4.62 10.21
N ARG A 150 9.80 -5.93 10.01
CA ARG A 150 10.14 -6.60 8.76
C ARG A 150 8.98 -7.51 8.40
N HIS A 151 8.56 -7.47 7.14
CA HIS A 151 7.41 -8.22 6.67
C HIS A 151 7.79 -9.03 5.43
N ALA A 152 7.48 -10.33 5.46
CA ALA A 152 7.38 -11.12 4.24
C ALA A 152 5.99 -10.91 3.64
N VAL A 153 5.90 -10.82 2.32
CA VAL A 153 4.64 -10.60 1.62
C VAL A 153 4.50 -11.57 0.46
N ALA A 154 3.27 -12.02 0.22
CA ALA A 154 2.90 -12.79 -0.96
C ALA A 154 1.59 -12.26 -1.52
N ALA A 155 1.49 -12.18 -2.84
CA ALA A 155 0.23 -12.05 -3.56
C ALA A 155 -0.04 -13.39 -4.24
N LEU A 156 -1.19 -13.99 -3.98
CA LEU A 156 -1.57 -15.29 -4.52
C LEU A 156 -3.06 -15.34 -4.81
N ARG A 157 -3.48 -16.18 -5.74
CA ARG A 157 -4.89 -16.50 -5.97
C ARG A 157 -5.22 -17.79 -5.24
N ALA A 158 -6.27 -17.77 -4.40
CA ALA A 158 -6.74 -18.95 -3.66
C ALA A 158 -8.16 -18.70 -3.13
N GLU A 159 -8.88 -19.79 -2.89
CA GLU A 159 -10.14 -19.76 -2.14
C GLU A 159 -9.83 -19.86 -0.64
N LEU A 160 -10.18 -18.81 0.11
CA LEU A 160 -10.04 -18.78 1.57
C LEU A 160 -11.42 -18.83 2.24
N PRO A 161 -11.53 -19.28 3.51
CA PRO A 161 -12.81 -19.50 4.18
C PRO A 161 -13.63 -18.22 4.47
N TRP A 162 -13.05 -17.05 4.22
CA TRP A 162 -13.64 -15.75 4.58
C TRP A 162 -13.69 -14.86 3.34
N PRO A 163 -14.64 -15.08 2.42
CA PRO A 163 -14.73 -14.31 1.19
C PRO A 163 -14.84 -12.81 1.50
N ASP A 164 -14.03 -12.01 0.82
CA ASP A 164 -13.97 -10.54 0.91
C ASP A 164 -13.74 -9.95 2.33
N GLU A 165 -13.46 -10.77 3.34
CA GLU A 165 -13.09 -10.31 4.68
C GLU A 165 -11.56 -10.23 4.83
N ALA A 166 -11.06 -9.09 5.29
CA ALA A 166 -9.67 -8.98 5.70
C ALA A 166 -9.47 -9.67 7.06
N VAL A 167 -8.34 -10.35 7.24
CA VAL A 167 -8.02 -11.12 8.43
C VAL A 167 -6.70 -10.66 9.03
N SER A 168 -6.67 -10.47 10.34
CA SER A 168 -5.45 -10.38 11.14
C SER A 168 -5.44 -11.55 12.13
N HIS A 169 -4.44 -12.42 12.00
CA HIS A 169 -4.30 -13.63 12.79
C HIS A 169 -3.03 -13.56 13.63
N ARG A 170 -3.19 -13.37 14.93
CA ARG A 170 -2.10 -13.31 15.91
C ARG A 170 -1.80 -14.68 16.49
N GLN A 171 -0.51 -14.98 16.65
CA GLN A 171 -0.02 -16.25 17.19
C GLN A 171 -0.69 -17.47 16.54
N PRO A 172 -0.70 -17.56 15.19
CA PRO A 172 -1.17 -18.75 14.50
C PRO A 172 -0.51 -20.03 15.05
N PRO A 173 -1.25 -21.13 15.20
CA PRO A 173 -0.78 -22.32 15.90
C PRO A 173 0.19 -23.19 15.10
N TRP A 174 0.50 -22.85 13.84
CA TRP A 174 1.47 -23.58 13.01
C TRP A 174 2.87 -22.96 13.10
N ARG A 175 3.88 -23.80 12.88
CA ARG A 175 5.31 -23.48 13.12
C ARG A 175 5.79 -22.24 12.38
N THR A 176 5.39 -22.05 11.13
CA THR A 176 5.84 -20.92 10.30
C THR A 176 4.95 -19.69 10.41
N GLY A 177 3.90 -19.71 11.24
CA GLY A 177 2.93 -18.61 11.30
C GLY A 177 3.46 -17.33 11.95
N GLY A 178 4.51 -17.43 12.78
CA GLY A 178 5.15 -16.28 13.41
C GLY A 178 4.25 -15.57 14.43
N ALA A 179 4.54 -14.30 14.69
CA ALA A 179 3.80 -13.51 15.67
C ALA A 179 2.42 -13.07 15.15
N GLU A 180 2.36 -12.71 13.86
CA GLU A 180 1.14 -12.25 13.20
C GLU A 180 1.21 -12.51 11.70
N VAL A 181 0.10 -12.95 11.12
CA VAL A 181 -0.14 -12.97 9.68
C VAL A 181 -1.42 -12.22 9.37
N SER A 182 -1.42 -11.39 8.34
CA SER A 182 -2.62 -10.76 7.81
C SER A 182 -2.92 -11.25 6.40
N ALA A 183 -4.21 -11.39 6.08
CA ALA A 183 -4.71 -11.69 4.75
C ALA A 183 -5.67 -10.58 4.34
N ARG A 184 -5.50 -10.03 3.15
CA ARG A 184 -6.35 -8.96 2.63
C ARG A 184 -6.80 -9.29 1.20
N PRO A 185 -8.12 -9.34 0.95
CA PRO A 185 -8.63 -9.72 -0.35
C PRO A 185 -8.52 -8.57 -1.35
N LEU A 186 -8.33 -8.95 -2.60
CA LEU A 186 -8.30 -8.14 -3.82
C LEU A 186 -9.26 -8.80 -4.84
N PRO A 187 -9.59 -8.11 -5.94
CA PRO A 187 -10.43 -8.71 -6.98
C PRO A 187 -9.88 -10.01 -7.55
N ASP A 188 -10.78 -10.76 -8.20
CA ASP A 188 -10.51 -12.04 -8.87
C ASP A 188 -10.02 -13.16 -7.94
N GLY A 189 -10.31 -13.09 -6.64
CA GLY A 189 -9.86 -14.10 -5.66
C GLY A 189 -8.36 -14.00 -5.34
N VAL A 190 -7.75 -12.85 -5.62
CA VAL A 190 -6.37 -12.57 -5.21
C VAL A 190 -6.34 -12.17 -3.75
N TRP A 191 -5.38 -12.70 -3.01
CA TRP A 191 -5.11 -12.41 -1.63
C TRP A 191 -3.71 -11.85 -1.47
N ARG A 192 -3.59 -10.80 -0.68
CA ARG A 192 -2.31 -10.33 -0.16
C ARG A 192 -2.12 -10.88 1.25
N LEU A 193 -1.07 -11.66 1.43
CA LEU A 193 -0.61 -12.13 2.74
C LEU A 193 0.61 -11.32 3.19
N ASP A 194 0.61 -10.86 4.44
CA ASP A 194 1.76 -10.22 5.06
C ASP A 194 2.05 -10.91 6.41
N TRP A 195 3.26 -11.43 6.58
CA TRP A 195 3.72 -12.01 7.85
C TRP A 195 4.69 -11.08 8.53
N LEU A 196 4.41 -10.76 9.80
CA LEU A 196 5.34 -10.06 10.66
C LEU A 196 6.52 -10.99 10.98
N LEU A 197 7.70 -10.63 10.49
CA LEU A 197 8.94 -11.33 10.75
C LEU A 197 9.62 -10.77 12.01
N PRO A 198 10.49 -11.57 12.66
CA PRO A 198 11.38 -11.05 13.67
C PRO A 198 12.19 -9.84 13.16
N PRO A 199 12.40 -8.81 14.00
CA PRO A 199 13.08 -7.57 13.59
C PRO A 199 14.54 -7.81 13.17
N ARG A 200 15.17 -8.86 13.69
CA ARG A 200 16.47 -9.39 13.25
C ARG A 200 16.27 -10.85 12.87
N GLY A 201 16.83 -11.25 11.73
CA GLY A 201 16.75 -12.62 11.26
C GLY A 201 17.38 -12.78 9.89
N GLU A 202 17.55 -14.03 9.49
CA GLU A 202 18.17 -14.39 8.23
C GLU A 202 17.38 -13.89 7.01
N LEU A 203 18.04 -13.93 5.86
CA LEU A 203 17.38 -13.70 4.58
C LEU A 203 16.21 -14.69 4.45
N VAL A 204 15.05 -14.21 4.04
CA VAL A 204 13.91 -15.10 3.76
C VAL A 204 14.17 -15.70 2.40
N THR A 205 14.46 -17.00 2.35
CA THR A 205 14.63 -17.72 1.09
C THR A 205 13.27 -17.94 0.41
N PRO A 206 13.24 -18.13 -0.92
CA PRO A 206 12.01 -18.49 -1.63
C PRO A 206 11.33 -19.73 -1.05
N GLU A 207 12.11 -20.76 -0.69
CA GLU A 207 11.60 -22.02 -0.13
C GLU A 207 10.93 -21.78 1.22
N ALA A 208 11.56 -20.99 2.10
CA ALA A 208 11.00 -20.64 3.40
C ALA A 208 9.69 -19.85 3.27
N LEU A 209 9.55 -19.04 2.21
CA LEU A 209 8.31 -18.32 1.92
C LEU A 209 7.22 -19.25 1.38
N ILE A 210 7.56 -20.19 0.50
CA ILE A 210 6.61 -21.20 0.00
C ILE A 210 6.10 -22.08 1.15
N THR A 211 6.97 -22.57 2.03
CA THR A 211 6.54 -23.33 3.22
C THR A 211 5.60 -22.50 4.09
N ARG A 212 5.91 -21.23 4.30
CA ARG A 212 5.06 -20.31 5.07
C ARG A 212 3.68 -20.10 4.45
N ILE A 213 3.60 -19.98 3.13
CA ILE A 213 2.33 -19.92 2.39
C ILE A 213 1.53 -21.20 2.65
N ARG A 214 2.12 -22.37 2.35
CA ARG A 214 1.45 -23.67 2.48
C ARG A 214 0.93 -23.93 3.89
N ASP A 215 1.76 -23.74 4.91
CA ASP A 215 1.36 -23.92 6.31
C ASP A 215 0.25 -22.95 6.72
N THR A 216 0.29 -21.70 6.22
CA THR A 216 -0.73 -20.70 6.52
C THR A 216 -2.07 -21.07 5.88
N LEU A 217 -2.05 -21.48 4.61
CA LEU A 217 -3.26 -21.91 3.91
C LEU A 217 -3.82 -23.20 4.53
N ALA A 218 -2.98 -24.19 4.83
CA ALA A 218 -3.40 -25.40 5.56
C ALA A 218 -3.96 -25.08 6.94
N GLY A 219 -3.33 -24.17 7.67
CA GLY A 219 -3.79 -23.75 8.99
C GLY A 219 -5.16 -23.06 8.99
N TRP A 220 -5.55 -22.44 7.88
CA TRP A 220 -6.85 -21.79 7.71
C TRP A 220 -7.90 -22.69 7.08
N CYS A 221 -7.53 -23.50 6.09
CA CYS A 221 -8.44 -24.32 5.30
C CYS A 221 -8.51 -25.79 5.76
N GLY A 222 -7.69 -26.21 6.72
CA GLY A 222 -7.54 -27.61 7.15
C GLY A 222 -6.51 -28.38 6.33
N GLU A 223 -6.46 -28.13 5.02
CA GLU A 223 -5.44 -28.60 4.09
C GLU A 223 -4.96 -27.47 3.18
N THR A 224 -3.85 -27.64 2.46
CA THR A 224 -3.40 -26.60 1.51
C THR A 224 -4.30 -26.64 0.27
N PRO A 225 -5.15 -25.63 0.01
CA PRO A 225 -5.95 -25.56 -1.20
C PRO A 225 -5.05 -25.31 -2.42
N ALA A 226 -5.60 -25.52 -3.62
CA ALA A 226 -4.94 -25.07 -4.85
C ALA A 226 -4.73 -23.54 -4.80
N TYR A 227 -3.53 -23.09 -5.18
CA TYR A 227 -3.22 -21.67 -5.24
C TYR A 227 -2.25 -21.34 -6.37
N GLU A 228 -2.36 -20.12 -6.90
CA GLU A 228 -1.44 -19.55 -7.89
C GLU A 228 -0.62 -18.45 -7.22
N LEU A 229 0.71 -18.59 -7.17
CA LEU A 229 1.57 -17.56 -6.59
C LEU A 229 1.91 -16.49 -7.64
N LEU A 230 1.51 -15.24 -7.39
CA LEU A 230 1.64 -14.14 -8.35
C LEU A 230 2.88 -13.28 -8.12
N ASP A 231 3.20 -12.98 -6.85
CA ASP A 231 4.34 -12.14 -6.49
C ASP A 231 4.75 -12.37 -5.04
N THR A 232 6.01 -12.13 -4.72
CA THR A 232 6.54 -12.24 -3.37
C THR A 232 7.52 -11.11 -3.05
N GLY A 233 7.75 -10.86 -1.77
CA GLY A 233 8.76 -9.90 -1.37
C GLY A 233 9.02 -9.87 0.12
N VAL A 234 10.06 -9.13 0.47
CA VAL A 234 10.36 -8.77 1.86
C VAL A 234 10.55 -7.28 1.91
N HIS A 235 9.94 -6.62 2.89
CA HIS A 235 10.14 -5.20 3.10
C HIS A 235 10.40 -4.89 4.57
N THR A 236 11.21 -3.88 4.79
CA THR A 236 11.57 -3.38 6.10
C THR A 236 10.92 -2.01 6.30
N LEU A 237 10.23 -1.87 7.43
CA LEU A 237 9.50 -0.67 7.79
C LEU A 237 10.36 0.22 8.69
N HIS A 238 10.36 1.52 8.37
CA HIS A 238 11.09 2.54 9.12
C HIS A 238 10.09 3.57 9.63
N HIS A 239 10.20 3.97 10.90
CA HIS A 239 9.41 5.06 11.47
C HIS A 239 10.24 6.33 11.45
N ARG A 240 10.09 7.15 10.41
CA ARG A 240 10.81 8.41 10.25
C ARG A 240 9.87 9.54 9.85
N LEU A 241 10.15 10.74 10.35
CA LEU A 241 9.35 11.93 10.08
C LEU A 241 10.28 13.11 9.78
N ALA A 242 9.92 13.92 8.77
CA ALA A 242 10.69 15.11 8.44
C ALA A 242 10.51 16.15 9.55
N ARG A 243 11.62 16.75 10.00
CA ARG A 243 11.59 17.78 11.06
C ARG A 243 10.81 19.04 10.65
N ARG A 244 10.72 19.30 9.35
CA ARG A 244 9.98 20.41 8.75
C ARG A 244 9.36 19.93 7.44
N TRP A 245 8.20 20.48 7.10
CA TRP A 245 7.48 20.20 5.85
C TRP A 245 7.47 21.43 4.92
N ARG A 246 8.27 22.45 5.28
CA ARG A 246 8.49 23.64 4.49
C ARG A 246 9.84 24.24 4.84
N LYS A 247 10.60 24.64 3.82
CA LYS A 247 11.78 25.51 3.94
C LYS A 247 11.69 26.56 2.84
N GLN A 248 11.34 27.79 3.22
CA GLN A 248 11.08 28.90 2.30
C GLN A 248 9.98 28.57 1.28
N ARG A 249 10.33 28.36 0.01
CA ARG A 249 9.42 28.12 -1.12
C ARG A 249 9.29 26.63 -1.48
N ALA A 250 10.02 25.76 -0.79
CA ALA A 250 9.92 24.32 -0.97
C ALA A 250 9.17 23.64 0.19
N PHE A 251 8.36 22.63 -0.14
CA PHE A 251 7.59 21.78 0.76
C PHE A 251 8.10 20.33 0.73
#